data_AF-A0A9Q2FI15-F1
#
_entry.id   AF-A0A9Q2FI15-F1
#
_cell.length_a   1.000
_cell.length_b   1.000
_cell.length_c   1.000
_cell.angle_alpha   90.00
_cell.angle_beta   90.00
_cell.angle_gamma   90.00
#
_symmetry.space_group_name_H-M   'P 1'
#
loop_
_entity.id
_entity.type
_entity.pdbx_description
1 polymer ?
#
loop_
_entity_poly.entity_id
_entity_poly.type
_entity_poly.pdbx_seq_one_letter_code
_entity_poly.pdbx_strand_id
1 'polypeptide(L)'
;MKNKTPISKKTTAHDLFSDHELSRFLLKLANQYNDKVFGNIKLSASLRDLAGRLKNDKNHNLLEENSKKNIDYSYEYYVGSREKISDVTVDWVINIIKNNKATKKYLVDIGHFRFGIPEASLKKLNIEGVRNVILNSCSHEMSIKTIENAASSSGKTRKT
;
A
#
# COMPACT_ATOMS: atom_id res chain seq x y z
N MET A 1 5.50 45.00 40.98
CA MET A 1 5.36 44.33 39.67
C MET A 1 5.66 42.85 39.84
N LYS A 2 4.69 41.97 39.56
CA LYS A 2 4.88 40.51 39.51
C LYS A 2 4.11 40.00 38.31
N ASN A 3 4.84 39.52 37.30
CA ASN A 3 4.30 38.98 36.06
C ASN A 3 3.49 37.72 36.34
N LYS A 4 2.18 37.77 36.10
CA LYS A 4 1.32 36.59 36.07
C LYS A 4 1.48 35.94 34.70
N THR A 5 2.12 34.78 34.66
CA THR A 5 2.06 33.86 33.52
C THR A 5 0.60 33.51 33.20
N PRO A 6 0.20 33.46 31.92
CA PRO A 6 -1.16 33.11 31.57
C PRO A 6 -1.36 31.62 31.83
N ILE A 7 -2.36 31.31 32.64
CA ILE A 7 -2.85 29.96 32.89
C ILE A 7 -3.34 29.41 31.54
N SER A 8 -2.57 28.49 30.96
CA SER A 8 -3.00 27.66 29.84
C SER A 8 -4.29 26.96 30.24
N LYS A 9 -5.40 27.32 29.58
CA LYS A 9 -6.70 26.68 29.75
C LYS A 9 -6.54 25.21 29.35
N LYS A 10 -6.39 24.33 30.35
CA LYS A 10 -6.61 22.89 30.18
C LYS A 10 -8.06 22.71 29.71
N THR A 11 -8.23 22.35 28.45
CA THR A 11 -9.51 21.88 27.91
C THR A 11 -9.89 20.62 28.67
N THR A 12 -11.03 20.67 29.35
CA THR A 12 -11.57 19.65 30.25
C THR A 12 -11.94 18.38 29.49
N ALA A 13 -11.48 17.25 30.00
CA ALA A 13 -11.72 15.89 29.50
C ALA A 13 -13.16 15.41 29.77
N HIS A 14 -14.15 16.03 29.11
CA HIS A 14 -15.57 15.73 29.32
C HIS A 14 -16.38 15.36 28.07
N ASP A 15 -15.75 15.10 26.92
CA ASP A 15 -16.48 14.75 25.68
C ASP A 15 -15.76 13.65 24.85
N LEU A 16 -15.14 12.66 25.52
CA LEU A 16 -14.63 11.49 24.81
C LEU A 16 -15.71 10.40 24.79
N PHE A 17 -16.25 10.13 23.59
CA PHE A 17 -17.06 8.94 23.35
C PHE A 17 -16.32 7.69 23.79
N SER A 18 -17.01 6.75 24.44
CA SER A 18 -16.41 5.43 24.71
C SER A 18 -16.13 4.70 23.38
N ASP A 19 -15.10 3.84 23.35
CA ASP A 19 -14.79 3.04 22.15
C ASP A 19 -15.98 2.18 21.68
N HIS A 20 -16.84 1.80 22.63
CA HIS A 20 -18.10 1.13 22.34
C HIS A 20 -19.10 2.04 21.62
N GLU A 21 -19.24 3.29 22.03
CA GLU A 21 -20.13 4.25 21.37
C GLU A 21 -19.59 4.66 20.00
N LEU A 22 -18.27 4.86 19.91
CA LEU A 22 -17.60 5.18 18.65
C LEU A 22 -17.71 4.03 17.64
N SER A 23 -17.48 2.78 18.06
CA SER A 23 -17.65 1.62 17.19
C SER A 23 -19.10 1.44 16.71
N ARG A 24 -20.10 1.63 17.58
CA ARG A 24 -21.52 1.63 17.18
C ARG A 24 -21.83 2.72 16.17
N PHE A 25 -21.27 3.92 16.36
CA PHE A 25 -21.45 5.04 15.45
C PHE A 25 -20.84 4.77 14.07
N LEU A 26 -19.61 4.26 14.03
CA LEU A 26 -18.92 3.88 12.80
C LEU A 26 -19.66 2.79 12.03
N LEU A 27 -20.26 1.81 12.71
CA LEU A 27 -21.10 0.79 12.07
C LEU A 27 -22.38 1.38 11.46
N LYS A 28 -23.02 2.35 12.14
CA LYS A 28 -24.19 3.05 11.59
C LYS A 28 -23.84 3.82 10.33
N LEU A 29 -22.72 4.56 10.34
CA LEU A 29 -22.20 5.25 9.16
C LEU A 29 -21.86 4.28 8.04
N ALA A 30 -21.19 3.18 8.34
CA ALA A 30 -20.85 2.18 7.34
C ALA A 30 -22.09 1.66 6.61
N ASN A 31 -23.17 1.38 7.35
CA ASN A 31 -24.42 0.91 6.76
C ASN A 31 -25.08 1.95 5.84
N GLN A 32 -24.96 3.24 6.14
CA GLN A 32 -25.43 4.32 5.25
C GLN A 32 -24.64 4.38 3.95
N TYR A 33 -23.32 4.19 4.02
CA TYR A 33 -22.46 4.17 2.84
C TYR A 33 -22.44 2.83 2.10
N ASN A 34 -23.16 1.81 2.59
CA ASN A 34 -23.24 0.48 2.00
C ASN A 34 -24.31 0.36 0.89
N ASP A 35 -24.92 1.48 0.48
CA ASP A 35 -25.81 1.53 -0.67
C ASP A 35 -25.04 1.15 -1.95
N LYS A 36 -25.61 0.24 -2.75
CA LYS A 36 -24.99 -0.28 -3.98
C LYS A 36 -25.06 0.68 -5.17
N VAL A 37 -25.96 1.66 -5.12
CA VAL A 37 -26.23 2.56 -6.26
C VAL A 37 -25.55 3.91 -6.07
N PHE A 38 -25.61 4.47 -4.84
CA PHE A 38 -25.05 5.80 -4.55
C PHE A 38 -24.06 5.81 -3.38
N GLY A 39 -23.84 4.67 -2.72
CA GLY A 39 -22.94 4.55 -1.59
C GLY A 39 -21.48 4.37 -1.99
N ASN A 40 -20.59 4.66 -1.04
CA ASN A 40 -19.17 4.36 -1.18
C ASN A 40 -18.86 3.07 -0.42
N ILE A 41 -18.94 1.94 -1.14
CA ILE A 41 -18.71 0.60 -0.60
C ILE A 41 -17.32 0.48 0.06
N LYS A 42 -16.31 1.17 -0.48
CA LYS A 42 -14.95 1.18 0.10
C LYS A 42 -14.94 1.90 1.45
N LEU A 43 -15.60 3.05 1.54
CA LEU A 43 -15.74 3.79 2.81
C LEU A 43 -16.53 2.96 3.84
N SER A 44 -17.61 2.30 3.43
CA SER A 44 -18.38 1.38 4.27
C SER A 44 -17.49 0.26 4.85
N ALA A 45 -16.66 -0.38 4.02
CA ALA A 45 -15.75 -1.44 4.45
C ALA A 45 -14.69 -0.92 5.45
N SER A 46 -14.07 0.22 5.17
CA SER A 46 -13.08 0.84 6.08
C SER A 46 -13.68 1.24 7.43
N LEU A 47 -14.91 1.76 7.45
CA LEU A 47 -15.62 2.12 8.67
C LEU A 47 -15.98 0.88 9.52
N ARG A 48 -16.32 -0.25 8.88
CA ARG A 48 -16.56 -1.53 9.58
C ARG A 48 -15.27 -2.10 10.19
N ASP A 49 -14.16 -2.02 9.46
CA ASP A 49 -12.86 -2.48 9.96
C ASP A 49 -12.42 -1.65 11.17
N LEU A 50 -12.53 -0.32 11.09
CA LEU A 50 -12.21 0.58 12.19
C LEU A 50 -13.09 0.33 13.43
N ALA A 51 -14.40 0.11 13.23
CA ALA A 51 -15.31 -0.25 14.31
C ALA A 51 -14.95 -1.60 14.96
N GLY A 52 -14.47 -2.57 14.16
CA GLY A 52 -14.02 -3.87 14.63
C GLY A 52 -12.76 -3.77 15.49
N ARG A 53 -11.80 -2.93 15.09
CA ARG A 53 -10.56 -2.67 15.85
C ARG A 53 -10.85 -2.03 17.21
N LEU A 54 -11.69 -1.00 17.22
CA LEU A 54 -12.11 -0.32 18.46
C LEU A 54 -12.86 -1.24 19.42
N LYS A 55 -13.59 -2.24 18.90
CA LYS A 55 -14.29 -3.22 19.74
C LYS A 55 -13.36 -4.28 20.33
N ASN A 56 -12.23 -4.56 19.68
CA ASN A 56 -11.31 -5.64 20.01
C ASN A 56 -10.03 -5.18 20.72
N ASP A 57 -9.93 -3.89 21.05
CA ASP A 57 -8.73 -3.22 21.58
C ASP A 57 -8.33 -3.61 23.03
N LYS A 58 -8.77 -4.78 23.51
CA LYS A 58 -8.23 -5.41 24.73
C LYS A 58 -7.13 -6.43 24.46
N ASN A 59 -6.90 -6.83 23.20
CA ASN A 59 -5.86 -7.80 22.83
C ASN A 59 -5.18 -7.39 21.51
N HIS A 60 -4.51 -6.22 21.48
CA HIS A 60 -3.57 -5.92 20.41
C HIS A 60 -2.22 -6.56 20.72
N ASN A 61 -2.13 -7.87 20.48
CA ASN A 61 -0.93 -8.60 20.10
C ASN A 61 -1.39 -10.00 19.71
N LEU A 62 -1.00 -10.45 18.51
CA LEU A 62 -1.36 -11.74 17.88
C LEU A 62 -2.77 -11.74 17.25
N LEU A 63 -2.82 -11.46 15.95
CA LEU A 63 -3.26 -12.41 14.91
C LEU A 63 -3.42 -11.67 13.57
N GLU A 64 -2.28 -11.41 12.93
CA GLU A 64 -2.14 -11.91 11.55
C GLU A 64 -2.48 -13.41 11.58
N GLU A 65 -3.12 -13.94 10.53
CA GLU A 65 -3.69 -15.30 10.47
C GLU A 65 -5.13 -15.39 10.96
N ASN A 66 -6.08 -15.43 10.01
CA ASN A 66 -7.32 -16.23 10.00
C ASN A 66 -8.51 -15.61 9.25
N SER A 67 -8.28 -14.72 8.28
CA SER A 67 -9.27 -14.44 7.23
C SER A 67 -9.18 -15.45 6.07
N LYS A 68 -9.08 -16.75 6.38
CA LYS A 68 -9.39 -17.83 5.44
C LYS A 68 -10.89 -18.10 5.51
N LYS A 69 -11.68 -17.44 4.66
CA LYS A 69 -12.97 -17.97 4.18
C LYS A 69 -13.42 -17.19 2.93
N ASN A 70 -13.13 -17.81 1.79
CA ASN A 70 -13.81 -17.66 0.49
C ASN A 70 -14.12 -16.23 0.04
N ILE A 71 -13.08 -15.43 -0.12
CA ILE A 71 -13.09 -14.35 -1.10
C ILE A 71 -12.24 -14.87 -2.25
N ASP A 72 -12.82 -14.90 -3.44
CA ASP A 72 -12.14 -15.23 -4.69
C ASP A 72 -10.87 -14.37 -4.80
N TYR A 73 -9.69 -14.96 -4.50
CA TYR A 73 -8.39 -14.29 -4.37
C TYR A 73 -7.78 -13.95 -5.74
N SER A 74 -8.61 -13.52 -6.66
CA SER A 74 -8.20 -12.86 -7.89
C SER A 74 -8.53 -11.38 -7.71
N TYR A 75 -7.50 -10.56 -7.54
CA TYR A 75 -7.47 -9.17 -7.99
C TYR A 75 -7.51 -8.01 -6.97
N GLU A 76 -7.93 -8.16 -5.70
CA GLU A 76 -8.02 -6.97 -4.79
C GLU A 76 -7.03 -6.90 -3.61
N TYR A 77 -6.12 -7.87 -3.44
CA TYR A 77 -5.27 -7.93 -2.24
C TYR A 77 -3.95 -7.14 -2.27
N TYR A 78 -3.73 -6.22 -3.24
CA TYR A 78 -2.51 -5.39 -3.26
C TYR A 78 -2.79 -3.90 -3.53
N VAL A 79 -3.94 -3.40 -3.09
CA VAL A 79 -4.25 -1.96 -3.08
C VAL A 79 -4.46 -1.42 -1.66
N GLY A 80 -4.38 -2.27 -0.64
CA GLY A 80 -4.53 -1.93 0.78
C GLY A 80 -3.28 -1.34 1.45
N SER A 81 -2.12 -1.49 0.82
CA SER A 81 -0.86 -0.86 1.25
C SER A 81 -0.24 -0.21 0.03
N ARG A 82 -0.49 1.10 -0.16
CA ARG A 82 0.36 1.92 -1.04
C ARG A 82 1.74 2.11 -0.38
N GLU A 83 2.46 1.02 -0.13
CA GLU A 83 3.86 1.06 -0.54
C GLU A 83 3.75 1.20 -2.05
N LYS A 84 4.06 2.40 -2.55
CA LYS A 84 3.73 2.76 -3.92
C LYS A 84 4.36 1.69 -4.81
N ILE A 85 3.67 1.18 -5.82
CA ILE A 85 4.26 0.23 -6.78
C ILE A 85 5.56 0.81 -7.39
N SER A 86 5.74 2.14 -7.36
CA SER A 86 6.99 2.84 -7.66
C SER A 86 8.17 2.51 -6.73
N ASP A 87 7.93 2.17 -5.47
CA ASP A 87 8.93 2.01 -4.40
C ASP A 87 9.39 0.55 -4.25
N VAL A 88 8.84 -0.34 -5.08
CA VAL A 88 9.15 -1.77 -5.08
C VAL A 88 10.57 -2.01 -5.59
N THR A 89 11.30 -2.91 -4.94
CA THR A 89 12.67 -3.28 -5.34
C THR A 89 12.69 -4.14 -6.61
N VAL A 90 13.77 -4.05 -7.38
CA VAL A 90 13.98 -4.82 -8.60
C VAL A 90 13.94 -6.34 -8.32
N ASP A 91 14.52 -6.77 -7.21
CA ASP A 91 14.56 -8.19 -6.81
C ASP A 91 13.16 -8.77 -6.59
N TRP A 92 12.26 -7.98 -5.99
CA TRP A 92 10.88 -8.39 -5.81
C TRP A 92 10.16 -8.56 -7.15
N VAL A 93 10.34 -7.63 -8.09
CA VAL A 93 9.73 -7.71 -9.44
C VAL A 93 10.22 -8.96 -10.16
N ILE A 94 11.52 -9.27 -10.08
CA ILE A 94 12.09 -10.50 -10.66
C ILE A 94 11.46 -11.75 -10.06
N ASN A 95 11.27 -11.78 -8.74
CA ASN A 95 10.64 -12.91 -8.05
C ASN A 95 9.18 -13.11 -8.48
N ILE A 96 8.44 -12.02 -8.69
CA ILE A 96 7.06 -12.08 -9.21
C ILE A 96 7.01 -12.65 -10.62
N ILE A 97 7.91 -12.19 -11.50
CA ILE A 97 7.96 -12.68 -12.89
C ILE A 97 8.32 -14.17 -12.92
N LYS A 98 9.28 -14.60 -12.09
CA LYS A 98 9.71 -16.00 -11.99
C LYS A 98 8.64 -16.94 -11.43
N ASN A 99 7.78 -16.47 -10.52
CA ASN A 99 6.74 -17.31 -9.89
C ASN A 99 5.57 -17.64 -10.85
N ASN A 100 5.49 -17.01 -12.04
CA ASN A 100 4.53 -17.30 -13.12
C ASN A 100 3.03 -17.20 -12.74
N LYS A 101 2.69 -16.90 -11.49
CA LYS A 101 1.33 -16.74 -10.95
C LYS A 101 0.71 -15.36 -11.22
N ALA A 102 1.50 -14.43 -11.76
CA ALA A 102 1.08 -13.06 -12.04
C ALA A 102 0.15 -12.99 -13.26
N THR A 103 -0.96 -12.28 -13.13
CA THR A 103 -1.88 -12.01 -14.24
C THR A 103 -1.29 -10.99 -15.21
N LYS A 104 -1.70 -11.03 -16.49
CA LYS A 104 -1.25 -10.05 -17.50
C LYS A 104 -1.52 -8.61 -17.05
N LYS A 105 -2.69 -8.34 -16.47
CA LYS A 105 -3.08 -7.00 -16.00
C LYS A 105 -2.14 -6.50 -14.90
N TYR A 106 -1.77 -7.38 -13.97
CA TYR A 106 -0.82 -7.04 -12.91
C TYR A 106 0.59 -6.74 -13.42
N LEU A 107 1.06 -7.49 -14.41
CA LEU A 107 2.36 -7.21 -15.04
C LEU A 107 2.32 -5.86 -15.78
N VAL A 108 1.22 -5.54 -16.45
CA VAL A 108 1.02 -4.22 -17.08
C VAL A 108 1.08 -3.10 -16.05
N ASP A 109 0.40 -3.26 -14.91
CA ASP A 109 0.42 -2.28 -13.82
C ASP A 109 1.84 -2.09 -13.27
N ILE A 110 2.59 -3.17 -13.03
CA ILE A 110 4.01 -3.09 -12.62
C ILE A 110 4.83 -2.32 -13.67
N GLY A 111 4.74 -2.71 -14.95
CA GLY A 111 5.48 -2.07 -16.02
C GLY A 111 5.19 -0.57 -16.12
N HIS A 112 3.93 -0.19 -15.98
CA HIS A 112 3.50 1.19 -16.06
C HIS A 112 3.92 2.01 -14.84
N PHE A 113 3.57 1.56 -13.64
CA PHE A 113 3.79 2.34 -12.42
C PHE A 113 5.24 2.32 -11.92
N ARG A 114 5.98 1.22 -12.12
CA ARG A 114 7.36 1.08 -11.62
C ARG A 114 8.42 1.52 -12.61
N PHE A 115 8.20 1.26 -13.90
CA PHE A 115 9.19 1.53 -14.96
C PHE A 115 8.75 2.64 -15.92
N GLY A 116 7.56 3.23 -15.72
CA GLY A 116 7.06 4.32 -16.56
C GLY A 116 6.74 3.90 -18.00
N ILE A 117 6.60 2.60 -18.27
CA ILE A 117 6.34 2.12 -19.62
C ILE A 117 4.89 2.46 -20.01
N PRO A 118 4.62 2.97 -21.22
CA PRO A 118 3.27 3.28 -21.65
C PRO A 118 2.34 2.06 -21.60
N GLU A 119 1.23 2.17 -20.87
CA GLU A 119 0.25 1.09 -20.70
C GLU A 119 -0.30 0.59 -22.03
N ALA A 120 -0.53 1.51 -22.99
CA ALA A 120 -0.99 1.20 -24.33
C ALA A 120 -0.04 0.27 -25.11
N SER A 121 1.27 0.39 -24.87
CA SER A 121 2.28 -0.48 -25.48
C SER A 121 2.29 -1.86 -24.82
N LEU A 122 2.17 -1.92 -23.50
CA LEU A 122 2.14 -3.17 -22.75
C LEU A 122 0.86 -3.99 -23.00
N LYS A 123 -0.29 -3.33 -23.16
CA LYS A 123 -1.58 -3.99 -23.42
C LYS A 123 -1.58 -4.79 -24.73
N LYS A 124 -0.87 -4.29 -25.75
CA LYS A 124 -0.75 -4.92 -27.09
C LYS A 124 0.10 -6.19 -27.09
N LEU A 125 0.97 -6.36 -26.09
CA LEU A 125 1.87 -7.52 -26.01
C LEU A 125 1.16 -8.74 -25.41
N ASN A 126 1.63 -9.95 -25.74
CA ASN A 126 1.27 -11.16 -25.01
C ASN A 126 1.89 -11.13 -23.60
N ILE A 127 1.44 -12.02 -22.70
CA ILE A 127 1.93 -12.04 -21.32
C ILE A 127 3.46 -12.20 -21.25
N GLU A 128 4.03 -13.01 -22.14
CA GLU A 128 5.46 -13.26 -22.23
C GLU A 128 6.23 -12.03 -22.73
N GLY A 129 5.69 -11.29 -23.69
CA GLY A 129 6.24 -10.03 -24.16
C GLY A 129 6.24 -8.97 -23.07
N VAL A 130 5.18 -8.88 -22.27
CA VAL A 130 5.14 -7.99 -21.09
C VAL A 130 6.24 -8.37 -20.10
N ARG A 131 6.44 -9.67 -19.82
CA ARG A 131 7.50 -10.14 -18.93
C ARG A 131 8.88 -9.75 -19.43
N ASN A 132 9.16 -9.99 -20.71
CA ASN A 132 10.45 -9.66 -21.32
C ASN A 132 10.75 -8.16 -21.25
N VAL A 133 9.74 -7.32 -21.51
CA VAL A 133 9.90 -5.86 -21.39
C VAL A 133 10.25 -5.47 -19.94
N ILE A 134 9.53 -6.01 -18.95
CA ILE A 134 9.81 -5.71 -17.54
C ILE A 134 11.20 -6.23 -17.13
N LEU A 135 11.58 -7.43 -17.55
CA LEU A 135 12.91 -8.01 -17.28
C LEU A 135 14.04 -7.17 -17.90
N ASN A 136 13.84 -6.63 -19.10
CA ASN A 136 14.78 -5.73 -19.73
C ASN A 136 14.92 -4.43 -18.92
N SER A 137 13.81 -3.86 -18.43
CA SER A 137 13.84 -2.70 -17.54
C SER A 137 14.55 -2.98 -16.22
N CYS A 138 14.33 -4.15 -15.61
CA CYS A 138 15.07 -4.60 -14.42
C CYS A 138 16.59 -4.67 -14.69
N SER A 139 16.97 -5.25 -15.83
CA SER A 139 18.38 -5.39 -16.24
C SER A 139 19.05 -4.04 -16.48
N HIS A 140 18.30 -3.07 -17.03
CA HIS A 140 18.78 -1.71 -17.23
C HIS A 140 19.05 -1.00 -15.90
N GLU A 141 18.12 -1.08 -14.93
CA GLU A 141 18.30 -0.49 -13.61
C GLU A 141 19.50 -1.11 -12.85
N MET A 142 19.68 -2.44 -12.95
CA MET A 142 20.84 -3.11 -12.36
C MET A 142 22.16 -2.63 -12.99
N SER A 143 22.18 -2.45 -14.32
CA SER A 143 23.35 -1.94 -15.03
C SER A 143 23.71 -0.50 -14.61
N ILE A 144 22.71 0.37 -14.43
CA ILE A 144 22.89 1.73 -13.90
C ILE A 144 23.52 1.67 -12.51
N LYS A 145 23.00 0.84 -11.61
CA LYS A 145 23.56 0.66 -10.25
C LYS A 145 25.01 0.18 -10.29
N THR A 146 25.35 -0.75 -11.19
CA THR A 146 26.74 -1.21 -11.35
C THR A 146 27.67 -0.06 -11.77
N ILE A 147 27.24 0.78 -12.71
CA ILE A 147 28.00 1.94 -13.18
C ILE A 147 28.16 2.97 -12.05
N GLU A 148 27.10 3.28 -11.31
CA GLU A 148 27.14 4.19 -10.16
C GLU A 148 28.12 3.72 -9.07
N ASN A 149 28.12 2.42 -8.78
CA ASN A 149 29.04 1.81 -7.82
C ASN A 149 30.49 1.86 -8.30
N ALA A 150 30.74 1.62 -9.59
CA ALA A 150 32.07 1.73 -10.19
C ALA A 150 32.58 3.18 -10.19
N ALA A 151 31.72 4.14 -10.55
CA ALA A 151 32.03 5.57 -10.51
C ALA A 151 32.36 6.04 -9.10
N SER A 152 31.56 5.63 -8.10
CA SER A 152 31.80 5.96 -6.69
C SER A 152 33.11 5.36 -6.15
N SER A 153 33.46 4.14 -6.57
CA SER A 153 34.69 3.46 -6.17
C SER A 153 35.94 4.11 -6.79
N SER A 154 35.88 4.47 -8.07
CA SER A 154 36.98 5.20 -8.75
C SER A 154 37.17 6.63 -8.22
N GLY A 155 36.10 7.28 -7.76
CA GLY A 155 36.17 8.60 -7.12
C GLY A 155 36.82 8.58 -5.74
N LYS A 156 36.73 7.45 -5.01
CA LYS A 156 37.42 7.25 -3.72
C LYS A 156 38.92 7.02 -3.89
N THR A 157 39.34 6.25 -4.91
CA THR A 157 40.76 5.97 -5.17
C THR A 157 41.53 7.15 -5.78
N ARG A 158 40.84 8.18 -6.31
CA ARG A 158 41.47 9.44 -6.76
C ARG A 158 41.70 10.48 -5.66
N LYS A 159 41.11 10.32 -4.48
CA LYS A 159 41.22 11.27 -3.35
C LYS A 159 42.24 10.85 -2.29
N THR A 160 42.94 9.74 -2.52
CA THR A 160 44.13 9.30 -1.77
C THR A 160 45.36 9.55 -2.62
#